data_AF-A0AAJ3HUI2-F1
#
_entry.id   AF-A0AAJ3HUI2-F1
#
_cell.length_a   1.000
_cell.length_b   1.000
_cell.length_c   1.000
_cell.angle_alpha   90.00
_cell.angle_beta   90.00
_cell.angle_gamma   90.00
#
_symmetry.space_group_name_H-M   'P 1'
#
loop_
_entity.id
_entity.type
_entity.pdbx_description
1 polymer ?
#
loop_
_entity_poly.entity_id
_entity_poly.type
_entity_poly.pdbx_seq_one_letter_code
_entity_poly.pdbx_strand_id
1 'polypeptide(L)'
;MENGKIIGAEGANGLTNQGELCLKGYYGWDFIHDTKILTPRLKTPMIRRERGGKLESVSWEEAIEFASSKLLAIKEKYGAKSIMTTGSSRGPGNEANFVMQKFARAVIGNNNIDCCARV
;
A
#
# COMPACT_ATOMS: atom_id res chain seq x y z
N MET A 1 22.23 10.27 -5.97
CA MET A 1 22.09 9.84 -4.56
C MET A 1 23.42 10.07 -3.88
N GLU A 2 23.41 10.57 -2.65
CA GLU A 2 24.62 10.74 -1.84
C GLU A 2 24.36 10.19 -0.44
N ASN A 3 25.32 9.45 0.11
CA ASN A 3 25.22 8.86 1.46
C ASN A 3 23.91 8.08 1.70
N GLY A 4 23.44 7.36 0.68
CA GLY A 4 22.19 6.58 0.74
C GLY A 4 20.90 7.42 0.74
N LYS A 5 20.99 8.72 0.43
CA LYS A 5 19.82 9.62 0.32
C LYS A 5 19.64 10.12 -1.11
N ILE A 6 18.38 10.36 -1.47
CA ILE A 6 18.03 11.03 -2.72
C ILE A 6 18.36 12.52 -2.56
N ILE A 7 19.00 13.13 -3.54
CA ILE A 7 19.39 14.56 -3.49
C ILE A 7 18.74 15.39 -4.61
N GLY A 8 18.15 14.74 -5.59
CA GLY A 8 17.56 15.35 -6.77
C GLY A 8 16.91 14.31 -7.66
N ALA A 9 16.08 14.79 -8.58
CA ALA A 9 15.52 14.01 -9.68
C ALA A 9 15.74 14.80 -10.98
N GLU A 10 16.15 14.08 -12.02
CA GLU A 10 16.36 14.63 -13.36
C GLU A 10 15.67 13.73 -14.38
N GLY A 11 15.30 14.30 -15.54
CA GLY A 11 14.62 13.55 -16.57
C GLY A 11 15.54 12.59 -17.28
N ALA A 12 15.23 11.30 -17.20
CA ALA A 12 15.87 10.30 -18.05
C ALA A 12 15.30 10.38 -19.48
N ASN A 13 16.06 9.87 -20.45
CA ASN A 13 15.64 9.78 -21.85
C ASN A 13 14.62 8.64 -22.06
N GLY A 14 13.41 8.80 -21.52
CA GLY A 14 12.31 7.87 -21.69
C GLY A 14 11.52 8.13 -22.97
N LEU A 15 10.80 7.10 -23.43
CA LEU A 15 10.02 7.15 -24.69
C LEU A 15 9.03 8.31 -24.75
N THR A 16 8.33 8.58 -23.65
CA THR A 16 7.26 9.57 -23.58
C THR A 16 7.73 10.96 -23.16
N ASN A 17 8.83 11.05 -22.41
CA ASN A 17 9.27 12.30 -21.78
C ASN A 17 10.57 12.85 -22.37
N GLN A 18 11.39 12.04 -23.05
CA GLN A 18 12.60 12.46 -23.78
C GLN A 18 13.55 13.37 -23.00
N GLY A 19 13.73 13.11 -21.69
CA GLY A 19 14.59 13.91 -20.81
C GLY A 19 13.86 15.03 -20.07
N GLU A 20 12.59 15.29 -20.36
CA GLU A 20 11.81 16.36 -19.72
C GLU A 20 11.01 15.85 -18.53
N LEU A 21 10.82 16.69 -17.51
CA LEU A 21 9.96 16.44 -16.37
C LEU A 21 9.11 17.67 -16.04
N CYS A 22 7.85 17.45 -15.69
CA CYS A 22 7.02 18.51 -15.11
C CYS A 22 7.41 18.78 -13.64
N LEU A 23 6.85 19.84 -13.05
CA LEU A 23 7.08 20.23 -11.66
C LEU A 23 6.96 19.08 -10.65
N LYS A 24 5.95 18.21 -10.82
CA LYS A 24 5.72 17.06 -9.94
C LYS A 24 6.82 16.01 -10.05
N GLY A 25 7.36 15.78 -11.24
CA GLY A 25 8.44 14.82 -11.45
C GLY A 25 9.77 15.34 -10.90
N TYR A 26 10.02 16.64 -11.08
CA TYR A 26 11.29 17.26 -10.68
C TYR A 26 11.41 17.46 -9.16
N TYR A 27 10.33 17.86 -8.48
CA TYR A 27 10.35 18.20 -7.04
C TYR A 27 9.57 17.23 -6.14
N GLY A 28 8.67 16.42 -6.69
CA GLY A 28 7.71 15.64 -5.91
C GLY A 28 8.23 14.33 -5.32
N TRP A 29 9.55 14.18 -5.10
CA TRP A 29 10.17 12.97 -4.57
C TRP A 29 10.52 13.06 -3.07
N ASP A 30 10.51 14.27 -2.49
CA ASP A 30 11.00 14.52 -1.13
C ASP A 30 10.19 13.81 -0.03
N PHE A 31 8.93 13.44 -0.30
CA PHE A 31 8.02 12.81 0.65
C PHE A 31 8.55 11.48 1.18
N ILE A 32 9.51 10.86 0.47
CA ILE A 32 10.21 9.65 0.89
C ILE A 32 10.96 9.87 2.21
N HIS A 33 11.44 11.10 2.45
CA HIS A 33 12.26 11.46 3.60
C HIS A 33 11.47 11.81 4.88
N ASP A 34 10.17 11.52 4.94
CA ASP A 34 9.33 11.80 6.12
C ASP A 34 9.38 13.29 6.52
N THR A 35 9.11 14.18 5.56
CA THR A 35 9.19 15.65 5.76
C THR A 35 8.25 16.18 6.83
N LYS A 36 7.17 15.44 7.14
CA LYS A 36 6.10 15.80 8.10
C LYS A 36 5.44 17.15 7.82
N ILE A 37 5.57 17.69 6.60
CA ILE A 37 4.92 18.94 6.19
C ILE A 37 3.40 18.79 6.29
N LEU A 38 2.86 17.64 5.87
CA LEU A 38 1.43 17.34 5.93
C LEU A 38 1.12 16.19 6.88
N THR A 39 1.83 15.07 6.74
CA THR A 39 1.58 13.86 7.54
C THR A 39 2.87 13.06 7.71
N PRO A 40 3.11 12.43 8.88
CA PRO A 40 4.24 11.53 9.05
C PRO A 40 4.09 10.26 8.21
N ARG A 41 5.21 9.71 7.76
CA ARG A 41 5.28 8.38 7.14
C ARG A 41 4.94 7.32 8.18
N LEU A 42 4.22 6.27 7.76
CA LEU A 42 3.98 5.09 8.60
C LEU A 42 5.29 4.33 8.82
N LYS A 43 5.62 4.04 10.09
CA LYS A 43 6.89 3.39 10.50
C LYS A 43 6.69 2.05 11.19
N THR A 44 5.55 1.85 11.82
CA THR A 44 5.20 0.64 12.57
C THR A 44 3.83 0.15 12.15
N PRO A 45 3.59 -1.17 12.16
CA PRO A 45 2.24 -1.72 12.15
C PRO A 45 1.45 -1.20 13.36
N MET A 46 0.14 -1.05 13.20
CA MET A 46 -0.72 -0.56 14.28
C MET A 46 -2.05 -1.33 14.32
N ILE A 47 -2.57 -1.55 15.53
CA ILE A 47 -3.88 -2.15 15.77
C ILE A 47 -4.74 -1.18 16.59
N ARG A 48 -6.03 -1.11 16.26
CA ARG A 48 -7.05 -0.47 17.10
C ARG A 48 -7.92 -1.56 17.69
N ARG A 49 -7.76 -1.85 19.00
CA ARG A 49 -8.44 -2.98 19.67
C ARG A 49 -9.92 -2.72 19.90
N GLU A 50 -10.29 -1.47 20.12
CA GLU A 50 -11.66 -1.07 20.43
C GLU A 50 -12.15 0.00 19.44
N ARG A 51 -13.43 -0.08 19.05
CA ARG A 51 -14.04 0.93 18.19
C ARG A 51 -14.06 2.27 18.94
N GLY A 52 -13.42 3.29 18.36
CA GLY A 52 -13.24 4.60 19.01
C GLY A 52 -12.00 4.70 19.91
N GLY A 53 -11.30 3.58 20.19
CA GLY A 53 -10.03 3.57 20.92
C GLY A 53 -8.86 4.10 20.09
N LYS A 54 -7.64 4.10 20.63
CA LYS A 54 -6.43 4.60 19.95
C LYS A 54 -5.84 3.55 18.98
N LEU A 55 -5.08 4.02 17.98
CA LEU A 55 -4.17 3.15 17.22
C LEU A 55 -2.88 3.00 18.00
N GLU A 56 -2.50 1.76 18.28
CA GLU A 56 -1.30 1.42 19.06
C GLU A 56 -0.30 0.72 18.16
N SER A 57 0.99 1.06 18.30
CA SER A 57 2.06 0.39 17.57
C SER A 57 2.25 -1.04 18.07
N VAL A 58 2.38 -1.98 17.14
CA VAL A 58 2.57 -3.41 17.41
C VAL A 58 3.68 -3.98 16.53
N SER A 59 4.11 -5.20 16.81
CA SER A 59 5.10 -5.90 15.98
C SER A 59 4.48 -6.39 14.66
N TRP A 60 5.32 -6.78 13.70
CA TRP A 60 4.85 -7.36 12.44
C TRP A 60 4.15 -8.70 12.66
N GLU A 61 4.69 -9.52 13.56
CA GLU A 61 4.13 -10.83 13.92
C GLU A 61 2.71 -10.67 14.48
N GLU A 62 2.51 -9.74 15.43
CA GLU A 62 1.19 -9.48 15.99
C GLU A 62 0.23 -8.93 14.93
N ALA A 63 0.67 -8.00 14.08
CA ALA A 63 -0.19 -7.42 13.05
C ALA A 63 -0.64 -8.44 12.01
N ILE A 64 0.26 -9.31 11.55
CA ILE A 64 -0.02 -10.34 10.56
C ILE A 64 -0.95 -11.40 11.15
N GLU A 65 -0.68 -11.87 12.37
CA GLU A 65 -1.51 -12.87 13.06
C GLU A 65 -2.91 -12.33 13.36
N PHE A 66 -3.01 -11.05 13.76
CA PHE A 66 -4.30 -10.41 13.97
C PHE A 66 -5.10 -10.31 12.66
N ALA A 67 -4.46 -9.90 11.56
CA ALA A 67 -5.14 -9.77 10.27
C ALA A 67 -5.58 -11.15 9.71
N SER A 68 -4.69 -12.15 9.74
CA SER A 68 -4.98 -13.50 9.24
C SER A 68 -6.11 -14.17 10.03
N SER A 69 -6.06 -14.13 11.36
CA SER A 69 -7.10 -14.72 12.23
C SER A 69 -8.48 -14.09 12.02
N LYS A 70 -8.55 -12.76 11.86
CA LYS A 70 -9.82 -12.08 11.58
C LYS A 70 -10.36 -12.39 10.19
N LEU A 71 -9.51 -12.44 9.17
CA LEU A 71 -9.91 -12.80 7.81
C LEU A 71 -10.43 -14.24 7.76
N LEU A 72 -9.76 -15.18 8.43
CA LEU A 72 -10.20 -16.57 8.51
C LEU A 72 -11.55 -16.69 9.24
N ALA A 73 -11.69 -16.08 10.42
CA ALA A 73 -12.94 -16.12 11.17
C ALA A 73 -14.13 -15.52 10.40
N ILE A 74 -13.90 -14.43 9.65
CA ILE A 74 -14.93 -13.82 8.79
C ILE A 74 -15.28 -14.76 7.62
N LYS A 75 -14.27 -15.35 6.98
CA LYS A 75 -14.47 -16.31 5.88
C LYS A 75 -15.25 -17.54 6.33
N GLU A 76 -14.94 -18.10 7.50
CA GLU A 76 -15.64 -19.27 8.05
C GLU A 76 -17.08 -18.93 8.43
N LYS A 77 -17.31 -17.78 9.05
CA LYS A 77 -18.63 -17.38 9.55
C LYS A 77 -19.59 -16.90 8.45
N TYR A 78 -19.09 -16.15 7.48
CA TYR A 78 -19.92 -15.46 6.48
C TYR A 78 -19.60 -15.84 5.03
N GLY A 79 -18.68 -16.79 4.82
CA GLY A 79 -18.24 -17.24 3.51
C GLY A 79 -17.20 -16.31 2.88
N ALA A 80 -16.47 -16.83 1.88
CA ALA A 80 -15.38 -16.10 1.21
C ALA A 80 -15.83 -14.77 0.59
N LYS A 81 -17.05 -14.69 0.04
CA LYS A 81 -17.59 -13.48 -0.62
C LYS A 81 -17.86 -12.31 0.34
N SER A 82 -17.73 -12.49 1.64
CA SER A 82 -17.87 -11.41 2.63
C SER A 82 -16.64 -10.50 2.73
N ILE A 83 -15.52 -10.88 2.12
CA ILE A 83 -14.27 -10.12 2.16
C ILE A 83 -14.04 -9.40 0.83
N MET A 84 -13.67 -8.12 0.91
CA MET A 84 -13.26 -7.29 -0.23
C MET A 84 -11.78 -6.93 -0.08
N THR A 85 -11.05 -6.95 -1.19
CA THR A 85 -9.66 -6.50 -1.28
C THR A 85 -9.52 -5.42 -2.34
N THR A 86 -8.45 -4.63 -2.28
CA THR A 86 -8.19 -3.61 -3.30
C THR A 86 -6.77 -3.68 -3.82
N GLY A 87 -6.61 -3.49 -5.13
CA GLY A 87 -5.34 -3.08 -5.73
C GLY A 87 -5.03 -1.60 -5.47
N SER A 88 -3.90 -1.14 -6.00
CA SER A 88 -3.47 0.26 -5.93
C SER A 88 -2.82 0.71 -7.23
N SER A 89 -3.36 1.77 -7.82
CA SER A 89 -2.87 2.37 -9.08
C SER A 89 -1.72 3.37 -8.86
N ARG A 90 -1.03 3.29 -7.71
CA ARG A 90 0.03 4.22 -7.31
C ARG A 90 1.40 3.52 -7.35
N GLY A 91 2.30 3.89 -6.44
CA GLY A 91 3.66 3.38 -6.37
C GLY A 91 3.89 1.89 -6.10
N PRO A 92 2.92 1.03 -5.67
CA PRO A 92 3.22 -0.39 -5.41
C PRO A 92 3.64 -1.23 -6.62
N GLY A 93 3.38 -0.78 -7.84
CA GLY A 93 3.75 -1.52 -9.06
C GLY A 93 2.74 -2.61 -9.47
N ASN A 94 3.03 -3.28 -10.59
CA ASN A 94 2.16 -4.29 -11.18
C ASN A 94 2.17 -5.58 -10.36
N GLU A 95 3.32 -5.94 -9.83
CA GLU A 95 3.61 -7.18 -9.10
C GLU A 95 2.80 -7.23 -7.80
N ALA A 96 2.74 -6.12 -7.06
CA ALA A 96 1.93 -6.04 -5.84
C ALA A 96 0.44 -6.23 -6.13
N ASN A 97 -0.06 -5.65 -7.23
CA ASN A 97 -1.44 -5.85 -7.67
C ASN A 97 -1.69 -7.31 -8.10
N PHE A 98 -0.73 -7.93 -8.80
CA PHE A 98 -0.79 -9.33 -9.17
C PHE A 98 -0.82 -10.25 -7.93
N VAL A 99 -0.03 -9.95 -6.89
CA VAL A 99 -0.05 -10.71 -5.63
C VAL A 99 -1.38 -10.53 -4.91
N MET A 100 -1.91 -9.29 -4.83
CA MET A 100 -3.19 -9.04 -4.17
C MET A 100 -4.35 -9.78 -4.85
N GLN A 101 -4.41 -9.78 -6.19
CA GLN A 101 -5.46 -10.51 -6.90
C GLN A 101 -5.34 -12.03 -6.73
N LYS A 102 -4.10 -12.54 -6.67
CA LYS A 102 -3.84 -13.96 -6.41
C LYS A 102 -4.27 -14.33 -4.99
N PHE A 103 -4.00 -13.48 -4.00
CA PHE A 103 -4.46 -13.67 -2.63
C PHE A 103 -6.00 -13.72 -2.55
N ALA A 104 -6.70 -12.77 -3.18
CA ALA A 104 -8.16 -12.75 -3.20
C ALA A 104 -8.75 -14.05 -3.82
N ARG A 105 -8.21 -14.47 -4.97
CA ARG A 105 -8.76 -15.60 -5.72
C ARG A 105 -8.33 -16.96 -5.18
N ALA A 106 -7.04 -17.15 -4.91
CA ALA A 106 -6.50 -18.45 -4.55
C ALA A 106 -6.53 -18.72 -3.03
N VAL A 107 -6.39 -17.69 -2.19
CA VAL A 107 -6.33 -17.87 -0.73
C VAL A 107 -7.68 -17.57 -0.09
N ILE A 108 -8.27 -16.42 -0.39
CA ILE A 108 -9.60 -16.10 0.14
C ILE A 108 -10.66 -16.95 -0.56
N GLY A 109 -10.58 -17.10 -1.88
CA GLY A 109 -11.53 -17.89 -2.66
C GLY A 109 -12.69 -17.05 -3.23
N ASN A 110 -12.44 -15.79 -3.58
CA ASN A 110 -13.44 -14.93 -4.19
C ASN A 110 -12.85 -14.00 -5.28
N ASN A 111 -13.71 -13.31 -6.03
CA ASN A 111 -13.32 -12.33 -7.07
C ASN A 111 -13.52 -10.87 -6.64
N ASN A 112 -13.73 -10.63 -5.34
CA ASN A 112 -13.92 -9.31 -4.76
C ASN A 112 -12.57 -8.58 -4.64
N ILE A 113 -12.04 -8.18 -5.78
CA ILE A 113 -10.88 -7.31 -5.88
C ILE A 113 -11.12 -6.23 -6.93
N ASP A 114 -10.76 -5.00 -6.56
CA ASP A 114 -10.96 -3.83 -7.40
C ASP A 114 -9.88 -2.75 -7.15
N CYS A 115 -9.80 -1.70 -7.95
CA CYS A 115 -8.90 -0.57 -7.72
C CYS A 115 -9.62 0.79 -7.84
N CYS A 116 -8.99 1.86 -7.37
CA CYS A 116 -9.61 3.19 -7.35
C CYS A 116 -9.87 3.79 -8.74
N ALA A 117 -9.07 3.42 -9.75
CA ALA A 117 -9.19 3.94 -11.11
C ALA A 117 -10.07 3.01 -11.97
N ARG A 118 -11.36 2.92 -11.62
CA ARG A 118 -12.38 2.23 -12.43
C ARG A 118 -13.13 3.24 -13.27
N VAL A 119 -12.53 3.60 -14.40
CA VAL A 119 -13.17 4.31 -15.51
C VAL A 119 -12.67 3.73 -16.82
#